data_AF-A0A2H0TYH2-F1
#
_entry.id   AF-A0A2H0TYH2-F1
#
_cell.length_a   1.000
_cell.length_b   1.000
_cell.length_c   1.000
_cell.angle_alpha   90.00
_cell.angle_beta   90.00
_cell.angle_gamma   90.00
#
_symmetry.space_group_name_H-M   'P 1'
#
loop_
_entity.id
_entity.type
_entity.pdbx_description
1 polymer ?
#
loop_
_entity_poly.entity_id
_entity_poly.type
_entity_poly.pdbx_seq_one_letter_code
_entity_poly.pdbx_strand_id
1 'polypeptide(L)'
;MNFTDIIFIIIIGGFGIYGFWTGFVRAFGSLIGTFLGVYLAGRYYQDLANWLSSFTGWQLNTSKVLMFIIAFFVISSALGVLFWFVDRIFKIVSIIPFVKTFNRLFGLGLGLIEGILSVGLFVYFVERIPLSEKIMTGLVHSMLAPILSDIASIFIPLLPQALQLLHSTVDYAENLVR
;
A
#
# COMPACT_ATOMS: atom_id res chain seq x y z
N MET A 1 -10.04 8.35 18.93
CA MET A 1 -9.54 7.43 17.91
C MET A 1 -10.72 6.62 17.40
N ASN A 2 -11.00 6.73 16.11
CA ASN A 2 -12.14 6.04 15.50
C ASN A 2 -11.78 4.60 15.13
N PHE A 3 -12.80 3.78 14.88
CA PHE A 3 -12.63 2.38 14.51
C PHE A 3 -11.68 2.19 13.31
N THR A 4 -11.74 3.11 12.34
CA THR A 4 -10.82 3.17 11.19
C THR A 4 -9.36 3.35 11.61
N ASP A 5 -9.08 4.23 12.58
CA ASP A 5 -7.71 4.48 13.05
C ASP A 5 -7.11 3.21 13.69
N ILE A 6 -7.93 2.48 14.46
CA ILE A 6 -7.54 1.22 15.08
C ILE A 6 -7.18 0.18 14.01
N ILE A 7 -7.99 0.10 12.94
CA ILE A 7 -7.71 -0.80 11.81
C ILE A 7 -6.37 -0.46 11.17
N PHE A 8 -6.10 0.83 10.89
CA PHE A 8 -4.83 1.24 10.30
C PHE A 8 -3.63 0.89 11.19
N ILE A 9 -3.72 1.14 12.49
CA ILE A 9 -2.66 0.80 13.44
C ILE A 9 -2.42 -0.71 13.48
N ILE A 10 -3.48 -1.53 13.48
CA ILE A 10 -3.36 -2.99 13.46
C ILE A 10 -2.66 -3.47 12.18
N ILE A 11 -3.05 -2.93 11.02
CA ILE A 11 -2.44 -3.30 9.74
C ILE A 11 -0.96 -2.89 9.74
N ILE A 12 -0.65 -1.63 10.04
CA ILE A 12 0.73 -1.11 10.07
C ILE A 12 1.59 -1.90 11.07
N GLY A 13 1.06 -2.16 12.26
CA GLY A 13 1.72 -2.98 13.28
C GLY A 13 1.96 -4.41 12.81
N GLY A 14 1.01 -4.99 12.06
CA GLY A 14 1.16 -6.30 11.42
C GLY A 14 2.34 -6.35 10.45
N PHE A 15 2.50 -5.33 9.60
CA PHE A 15 3.67 -5.22 8.72
C PHE A 15 4.99 -5.07 9.51
N GLY A 16 5.00 -4.27 10.59
CA GLY A 16 6.16 -4.15 11.48
C GLY A 16 6.57 -5.47 12.13
N ILE A 17 5.60 -6.22 12.66
CA ILE A 17 5.83 -7.55 13.28
C ILE A 17 6.33 -8.54 12.22
N TYR A 18 5.74 -8.53 11.02
CA TYR A 18 6.19 -9.36 9.92
C TYR A 18 7.63 -9.03 9.50
N GLY A 19 7.97 -7.75 9.39
CA GLY A 19 9.34 -7.27 9.14
C GLY A 19 10.33 -7.71 10.22
N PHE A 20 9.92 -7.66 11.49
CA PHE A 20 10.73 -8.15 12.61
C PHE A 20 11.05 -9.65 12.51
N TRP A 21 10.07 -10.47 12.12
CA TRP A 21 10.26 -11.92 11.97
C TRP A 21 11.09 -12.29 10.73
N THR A 22 10.90 -11.56 9.63
CA THR A 22 11.55 -11.86 8.35
C THR A 22 12.98 -11.32 8.25
N GLY A 23 13.28 -10.21 8.94
CA GLY A 23 14.59 -9.55 8.97
C GLY A 23 14.76 -8.47 7.90
N PHE A 24 15.86 -7.72 8.00
CA PHE A 24 16.14 -6.55 7.17
C PHE A 24 16.11 -6.81 5.66
N VAL A 25 16.82 -7.84 5.18
CA VAL A 25 16.95 -8.11 3.73
C VAL A 25 15.59 -8.35 3.09
N ARG A 26 14.73 -9.13 3.76
CA ARG A 26 13.37 -9.40 3.29
C ARG A 26 12.48 -8.17 3.38
N ALA A 27 12.51 -7.43 4.49
CA ALA A 27 11.73 -6.21 4.64
C ALA A 27 12.14 -5.14 3.62
N PHE A 28 13.43 -5.03 3.31
CA PHE A 28 13.95 -4.13 2.28
C PHE A 28 13.49 -4.54 0.88
N GLY A 29 13.56 -5.82 0.57
CA GLY A 29 13.02 -6.37 -0.68
C GLY A 29 11.51 -6.15 -0.83
N SER A 30 10.76 -6.33 0.26
CA SER A 30 9.31 -6.08 0.30
C SER A 30 9.00 -4.60 0.07
N LEU A 31 9.73 -3.70 0.72
CA LEU A 31 9.61 -2.25 0.52
C LEU A 31 9.89 -1.85 -0.94
N ILE A 32 10.94 -2.38 -1.56
CA ILE A 32 11.20 -2.19 -3.01
C ILE A 32 10.04 -2.75 -3.84
N GLY A 33 9.54 -3.93 -3.45
CA GLY A 33 8.37 -4.57 -4.03
C GLY A 33 7.13 -3.70 -3.99
N THR A 34 6.92 -2.92 -2.93
CA THR A 34 5.85 -1.92 -2.82
C THR A 34 6.00 -0.86 -3.90
N PHE A 35 7.16 -0.20 -4.03
CA PHE A 35 7.37 0.84 -5.04
C PHE A 35 7.20 0.33 -6.47
N LEU A 36 7.79 -0.81 -6.79
CA LEU A 36 7.64 -1.44 -8.10
C LEU A 36 6.21 -1.93 -8.34
N GLY A 37 5.55 -2.44 -7.29
CA GLY A 37 4.15 -2.82 -7.31
C GLY A 37 3.25 -1.64 -7.66
N VAL A 38 3.44 -0.48 -7.02
CA VAL A 38 2.69 0.74 -7.33
C VAL A 38 2.92 1.16 -8.79
N TYR A 39 4.18 1.21 -9.22
CA TYR A 39 4.54 1.64 -10.56
C TYR A 39 3.89 0.74 -11.64
N LEU A 40 4.03 -0.58 -11.50
CA LEU A 40 3.49 -1.53 -12.46
C LEU A 40 1.96 -1.65 -12.38
N ALA A 41 1.38 -1.68 -11.17
CA ALA A 41 -0.07 -1.67 -11.00
C ALA A 41 -0.69 -0.40 -11.58
N GLY A 42 -0.07 0.76 -11.34
CA GLY A 42 -0.48 2.02 -11.95
C GLY A 42 -0.41 1.96 -13.48
N ARG A 43 0.56 1.27 -14.07
CA ARG A 43 0.61 1.14 -15.53
C ARG A 43 -0.49 0.24 -16.10
N TYR A 44 -0.80 -0.87 -15.43
CA TYR A 44 -1.68 -1.91 -15.99
C TYR A 44 -3.12 -1.90 -15.46
N TYR A 45 -3.44 -1.14 -14.41
CA TYR A 45 -4.79 -1.19 -13.79
C TYR A 45 -5.91 -0.84 -14.75
N GLN A 46 -5.70 0.05 -15.73
CA GLN A 46 -6.76 0.46 -16.66
C GLN A 46 -7.16 -0.70 -17.57
N ASP A 47 -6.18 -1.35 -18.20
CA ASP A 47 -6.41 -2.49 -19.09
C ASP A 47 -7.06 -3.65 -18.33
N LEU A 48 -6.55 -3.92 -17.13
CA LEU A 48 -7.08 -4.94 -16.22
C LEU A 48 -8.52 -4.63 -15.78
N ALA A 49 -8.82 -3.36 -15.48
CA ALA A 49 -10.15 -2.94 -15.07
C ALA A 49 -11.17 -2.97 -16.22
N ASN A 50 -10.74 -2.61 -17.43
CA ASN A 50 -11.57 -2.70 -18.63
C ASN A 50 -11.91 -4.17 -18.94
N TRP A 51 -10.92 -5.06 -18.83
CA TRP A 51 -11.13 -6.50 -18.95
C TRP A 51 -12.12 -7.02 -17.90
N LEU A 52 -11.93 -6.66 -16.62
CA LEU A 52 -12.82 -7.08 -15.55
C LEU A 52 -14.25 -6.54 -15.75
N SER A 53 -14.40 -5.25 -16.05
CA SER A 53 -15.71 -4.63 -16.27
C SER A 53 -16.44 -5.24 -17.47
N SER A 54 -15.73 -5.58 -18.55
CA SER A 54 -16.32 -6.26 -19.71
C SER A 54 -16.78 -7.68 -19.40
N PHE A 55 -16.08 -8.38 -18.50
CA PHE A 55 -16.40 -9.75 -18.11
C PHE A 55 -17.52 -9.83 -17.06
N THR A 56 -17.52 -8.94 -16.06
CA THR A 56 -18.47 -8.98 -14.93
C THR A 56 -19.66 -8.03 -15.07
N GLY A 57 -19.56 -7.04 -15.97
CA GLY A 57 -20.53 -5.94 -16.07
C GLY A 57 -20.48 -4.95 -14.90
N TRP A 58 -19.44 -4.99 -14.06
CA TRP A 58 -19.33 -4.11 -12.91
C TRP A 58 -19.01 -2.67 -13.28
N GLN A 59 -19.38 -1.75 -12.39
CA GLN A 59 -19.06 -0.33 -12.53
C GLN A 59 -17.54 -0.13 -12.67
N LEU A 60 -17.15 0.64 -13.68
CA LEU A 60 -15.75 0.80 -14.08
C LEU A 60 -14.84 1.32 -12.95
N ASN A 61 -15.36 2.20 -12.09
CA ASN A 61 -14.60 2.75 -10.95
C ASN A 61 -14.25 1.68 -9.92
N THR A 62 -15.22 0.83 -9.55
CA THR A 62 -15.02 -0.30 -8.65
C THR A 62 -14.01 -1.28 -9.23
N SER A 63 -14.11 -1.58 -10.53
CA SER A 63 -13.15 -2.44 -11.22
C SER A 63 -11.74 -1.84 -11.25
N LYS A 64 -11.59 -0.52 -11.41
CA LYS A 64 -10.29 0.18 -11.39
C LYS A 64 -9.58 0.05 -10.04
N VAL A 65 -10.27 0.34 -8.94
CA VAL A 65 -9.68 0.22 -7.61
C VAL A 65 -9.35 -1.23 -7.29
N LEU A 66 -10.30 -2.12 -7.57
CA LEU A 66 -10.12 -3.54 -7.29
C LEU A 66 -8.94 -4.13 -8.07
N MET A 67 -8.85 -3.84 -9.38
CA MET A 67 -7.74 -4.34 -10.19
C MET A 67 -6.41 -3.67 -9.85
N PHE A 68 -6.41 -2.39 -9.46
CA PHE A 68 -5.20 -1.77 -8.93
C PHE A 68 -4.72 -2.48 -7.66
N ILE A 69 -5.60 -2.72 -6.68
CA ILE A 69 -5.27 -3.43 -5.44
C ILE A 69 -4.77 -4.84 -5.75
N ILE A 70 -5.49 -5.60 -6.59
CA ILE A 70 -5.10 -6.97 -6.95
C ILE A 70 -3.74 -6.96 -7.66
N ALA A 71 -3.55 -6.12 -8.67
CA ALA A 71 -2.29 -6.03 -9.39
C ALA A 71 -1.13 -5.62 -8.47
N PHE A 72 -1.36 -4.62 -7.61
CA PHE A 72 -0.39 -4.19 -6.61
C PHE A 72 0.03 -5.35 -5.72
N PHE A 73 -0.93 -6.07 -5.12
CA PHE A 73 -0.63 -7.21 -4.24
C PHE A 73 0.06 -8.37 -4.98
N VAL A 74 -0.37 -8.70 -6.19
CA VAL A 74 0.24 -9.78 -6.99
C VAL A 74 1.69 -9.44 -7.33
N ILE A 75 1.94 -8.21 -7.79
CA ILE A 75 3.28 -7.77 -8.22
C ILE A 75 4.20 -7.60 -7.01
N SER A 76 3.74 -6.97 -5.93
CA SER A 76 4.52 -6.81 -4.71
C SER A 76 4.85 -8.17 -4.08
N SER A 77 3.90 -9.11 -4.08
CA SER A 77 4.13 -10.49 -3.59
C SER A 77 5.14 -11.25 -4.45
N ALA A 78 5.06 -11.14 -5.78
CA ALA A 78 6.03 -11.78 -6.68
C ALA A 78 7.46 -11.29 -6.43
N LEU A 79 7.62 -9.99 -6.19
CA LEU A 79 8.91 -9.39 -5.84
C LEU A 79 9.36 -9.82 -4.43
N GLY A 80 8.45 -9.88 -3.45
CA GLY A 80 8.74 -10.42 -2.12
C GLY A 80 9.26 -11.86 -2.17
N VAL A 81 8.69 -12.70 -3.03
CA VAL A 81 9.18 -14.07 -3.28
C VAL A 81 10.58 -14.06 -3.91
N LEU A 82 10.83 -13.19 -4.89
CA LEU A 82 12.16 -13.03 -5.49
C LEU A 82 13.22 -12.70 -4.42
N PHE A 83 12.95 -11.72 -3.55
CA PHE A 83 13.85 -11.34 -2.47
C PHE A 83 13.97 -12.40 -1.37
N TRP A 84 12.94 -13.24 -1.19
CA TRP A 84 13.02 -14.41 -0.31
C TRP A 84 14.06 -15.43 -0.81
N PHE A 85 14.15 -15.66 -2.13
CA PHE A 85 15.21 -16.49 -2.72
C PHE A 85 16.59 -15.86 -2.52
N VAL A 86 16.70 -14.54 -2.71
CA VAL A 86 17.95 -13.80 -2.49
C VAL A 86 18.42 -13.94 -1.03
N ASP A 87 17.53 -13.74 -0.06
CA ASP A 87 17.85 -13.92 1.37
C ASP A 87 18.34 -15.34 1.69
N ARG A 88 17.80 -16.38 1.01
CA ARG A 88 18.26 -17.76 1.18
C ARG A 88 19.74 -17.93 0.82
N ILE A 89 20.22 -17.20 -0.18
CA ILE A 89 21.62 -17.22 -0.63
C ILE A 89 22.52 -16.48 0.37
N PHE A 90 22.04 -15.37 0.95
CA PHE A 90 22.79 -14.55 1.92
C PHE A 90 22.80 -15.10 3.36
N LYS A 91 22.04 -16.15 3.67
CA LYS A 91 21.99 -16.79 5.00
C LYS A 91 23.32 -17.36 5.51
N ILE A 92 24.38 -17.35 4.69
CA ILE A 92 25.73 -17.78 5.07
C ILE A 92 26.39 -16.81 6.09
N VAL A 93 25.90 -15.57 6.24
CA VAL A 93 26.58 -14.53 7.06
C VAL A 93 26.07 -14.39 8.51
N SER A 94 25.07 -15.17 8.94
CA SER A 94 24.37 -14.97 10.23
C SER A 94 24.93 -15.77 11.44
N ILE A 95 26.25 -15.77 11.65
CA ILE A 95 26.88 -16.50 12.78
C ILE A 95 26.94 -15.68 14.08
N ILE A 96 26.73 -14.36 14.04
CA ILE A 96 26.90 -13.48 15.21
C ILE A 96 25.54 -13.06 15.82
N PRO A 97 25.27 -13.36 17.11
CA PRO A 97 23.97 -13.10 17.74
C PRO A 97 23.59 -11.62 17.84
N PHE A 98 24.56 -10.70 17.96
CA PHE A 98 24.30 -9.26 17.98
C PHE A 98 23.74 -8.78 16.62
N VAL A 99 24.28 -9.28 15.52
CA VAL A 99 23.83 -8.96 14.15
C VAL A 99 22.39 -9.43 13.92
N LYS A 100 21.97 -10.52 14.57
CA LYS A 100 20.60 -11.05 14.47
C LYS A 100 19.56 -10.10 15.09
N THR A 101 19.85 -9.48 16.23
CA THR A 101 18.91 -8.52 16.86
C THR A 101 18.77 -7.26 16.02
N PHE A 102 19.89 -6.67 15.56
CA PHE A 102 19.86 -5.52 14.65
C PHE A 102 19.12 -5.84 13.36
N ASN A 103 19.37 -7.00 12.75
CA ASN A 103 18.66 -7.44 11.55
C ASN A 103 17.13 -7.48 11.74
N ARG A 104 16.66 -7.92 12.90
CA ARG A 104 15.22 -7.93 13.22
C ARG A 104 14.67 -6.54 13.51
N LEU A 105 15.41 -5.70 14.23
CA LEU A 105 14.98 -4.32 14.51
C LEU A 105 14.92 -3.46 13.24
N PHE A 106 15.89 -3.59 12.35
CA PHE A 106 15.83 -2.95 11.04
C PHE A 106 14.70 -3.52 10.19
N GLY A 107 14.47 -4.83 10.25
CA GLY A 107 13.29 -5.45 9.64
C GLY A 107 11.97 -4.87 10.15
N LEU A 108 11.85 -4.64 11.47
CA LEU A 108 10.69 -3.99 12.08
C LEU A 108 10.49 -2.58 11.53
N GLY A 109 11.55 -1.76 11.53
CA GLY A 109 11.49 -0.39 11.04
C GLY A 109 11.06 -0.31 9.58
N LEU A 110 11.67 -1.13 8.72
CA LEU A 110 11.29 -1.21 7.31
C LEU A 110 9.86 -1.73 7.12
N GLY A 111 9.44 -2.73 7.89
CA GLY A 111 8.06 -3.24 7.86
C GLY A 111 7.05 -2.17 8.26
N LEU A 112 7.32 -1.37 9.30
CA LEU A 112 6.45 -0.25 9.66
C LEU A 112 6.35 0.79 8.53
N ILE A 113 7.47 1.14 7.91
CA ILE A 113 7.50 2.06 6.76
C ILE A 113 6.66 1.51 5.61
N GLU A 114 6.85 0.23 5.27
CA GLU A 114 6.09 -0.46 4.23
C GLU A 114 4.59 -0.47 4.54
N GLY A 115 4.21 -0.74 5.79
CA GLY A 115 2.82 -0.72 6.24
C GLY A 115 2.20 0.66 6.13
N ILE A 116 2.90 1.71 6.57
CA ILE A 116 2.45 3.11 6.45
C ILE A 116 2.23 3.46 4.98
N LEU A 117 3.20 3.15 4.12
CA LEU A 117 3.13 3.43 2.69
C LEU A 117 1.99 2.66 2.00
N SER A 118 1.81 1.38 2.33
CA SER A 118 0.78 0.53 1.74
C SER A 118 -0.63 0.96 2.16
N VAL A 119 -0.82 1.26 3.44
CA VAL A 119 -2.12 1.77 3.94
C VAL A 119 -2.39 3.19 3.41
N GLY A 120 -1.38 4.06 3.36
CA GLY A 120 -1.50 5.39 2.77
C GLY A 120 -1.92 5.35 1.31
N LEU A 121 -1.29 4.47 0.52
CA LEU A 121 -1.68 4.27 -0.87
C LEU A 121 -3.12 3.79 -0.99
N PHE A 122 -3.55 2.85 -0.14
CA PHE A 122 -4.94 2.41 -0.11
C PHE A 122 -5.88 3.59 0.17
N VAL A 123 -5.63 4.38 1.21
CA VAL A 123 -6.45 5.56 1.56
C VAL A 123 -6.53 6.54 0.39
N TYR A 124 -5.39 6.90 -0.19
CA TYR A 124 -5.30 7.80 -1.34
C TYR A 124 -6.14 7.34 -2.54
N PHE A 125 -6.12 6.04 -2.84
CA PHE A 125 -6.93 5.49 -3.93
C PHE A 125 -8.43 5.53 -3.63
N VAL A 126 -8.83 5.24 -2.39
CA VAL A 126 -10.24 5.27 -1.99
C VAL A 126 -10.80 6.69 -1.98
N GLU A 127 -9.99 7.70 -1.61
CA GLU A 127 -10.39 9.11 -1.63
C GLU A 127 -10.62 9.67 -3.05
N ARG A 128 -9.93 9.11 -4.04
CA ARG A 128 -10.05 9.52 -5.45
C ARG A 128 -11.05 8.68 -6.22
N ILE A 129 -11.25 7.43 -5.81
CA ILE A 129 -12.18 6.51 -6.45
C ILE A 129 -13.09 5.94 -5.36
N PRO A 130 -14.27 6.54 -5.14
CA PRO A 130 -15.13 6.18 -4.03
C PRO A 130 -15.60 4.72 -4.13
N LEU A 131 -15.30 3.92 -3.10
CA LEU A 131 -15.62 2.49 -3.04
C LEU A 131 -17.00 2.19 -2.45
N SER A 132 -17.32 2.81 -1.31
CA SER A 132 -18.61 2.65 -0.63
C SER A 132 -18.80 3.75 0.42
N GLU A 133 -20.05 4.09 0.71
CA GLU A 133 -20.38 5.11 1.72
C GLU A 133 -19.80 4.77 3.10
N LYS A 134 -19.87 3.50 3.53
CA LYS A 134 -19.33 3.06 4.84
C LYS A 134 -17.84 3.33 4.96
N ILE A 135 -17.06 3.05 3.91
CA ILE A 135 -15.61 3.26 3.92
C ILE A 135 -15.31 4.76 3.88
N MET A 136 -16.02 5.53 3.04
CA MET A 136 -15.83 6.97 2.95
C MET A 136 -16.14 7.69 4.27
N THR A 137 -17.25 7.38 4.92
CA THR A 137 -17.58 7.94 6.24
C THR A 137 -16.54 7.55 7.29
N GLY A 138 -16.02 6.31 7.22
CA GLY A 138 -14.93 5.86 8.08
C GLY A 138 -13.63 6.64 7.89
N LEU A 139 -13.32 7.07 6.66
CA LEU A 139 -12.13 7.88 6.33
C LEU A 139 -12.29 9.32 6.78
N VAL A 140 -13.45 9.94 6.55
CA VAL A 140 -13.73 11.34 6.95
C VAL A 140 -13.56 11.55 8.46
N HIS A 141 -13.95 10.56 9.27
CA HIS A 141 -13.78 10.64 10.71
C HIS A 141 -12.38 10.22 11.19
N SER A 142 -11.53 9.65 10.35
CA SER A 142 -10.22 9.14 10.75
C SER A 142 -9.22 10.29 10.97
N MET A 143 -8.48 10.24 12.08
CA MET A 143 -7.38 11.17 12.32
C MET A 143 -6.13 10.79 11.51
N LEU A 144 -5.98 9.49 11.20
CA LEU A 144 -4.82 8.96 10.48
C LEU A 144 -4.99 8.99 8.96
N ALA A 145 -6.21 8.92 8.43
CA ALA A 145 -6.47 8.96 6.99
C ALA A 145 -5.77 10.13 6.27
N PRO A 146 -5.93 11.41 6.68
CA PRO A 146 -5.26 12.50 5.97
C PRO A 146 -3.73 12.39 6.03
N ILE A 147 -3.17 12.02 7.18
CA ILE A 147 -1.71 11.84 7.36
C ILE A 147 -1.19 10.72 6.44
N LEU A 148 -1.92 9.61 6.36
CA LEU A 148 -1.56 8.46 5.52
C LEU A 148 -1.69 8.78 4.03
N SER A 149 -2.73 9.53 3.63
CA SER A 149 -2.91 10.03 2.26
C SER A 149 -1.77 10.98 1.86
N ASP A 150 -1.38 11.89 2.76
CA ASP A 150 -0.26 12.80 2.54
C ASP A 150 1.07 12.05 2.37
N ILE A 151 1.32 11.02 3.18
CA ILE A 151 2.52 10.19 3.04
C ILE A 151 2.51 9.44 1.68
N ALA A 152 1.33 9.06 1.18
CA ALA A 152 1.20 8.42 -0.13
C ALA A 152 1.60 9.34 -1.29
N SER A 153 1.73 10.65 -1.07
CA SER A 153 2.21 11.60 -2.07
C SER A 153 3.60 11.24 -2.63
N ILE A 154 4.42 10.50 -1.88
CA ILE A 154 5.70 9.96 -2.35
C ILE A 154 5.56 9.07 -3.59
N PHE A 155 4.39 8.45 -3.78
CA PHE A 155 4.08 7.61 -4.94
C PHE A 155 3.53 8.40 -6.13
N ILE A 156 3.14 9.68 -5.98
CA ILE A 156 2.58 10.50 -7.06
C ILE A 156 3.43 10.44 -8.34
N PRO A 157 4.78 10.55 -8.30
CA PRO A 157 5.61 10.47 -9.49
C PRO A 157 5.56 9.10 -10.20
N LEU A 158 5.20 8.05 -9.47
CA LEU A 158 5.07 6.68 -9.97
C LEU A 158 3.65 6.36 -10.46
N LEU A 159 2.67 7.20 -10.09
CA LEU A 159 1.29 7.03 -10.50
C LEU A 159 1.04 7.63 -11.90
N PRO A 160 0.17 7.01 -12.71
CA PRO A 160 -0.26 7.56 -14.00
C PRO A 160 -0.88 8.94 -13.88
N GLN A 161 -0.67 9.77 -14.89
CA GLN A 161 -1.24 11.13 -15.00
C GLN A 161 -2.77 11.14 -14.81
N ALA A 162 -3.47 10.10 -15.27
CA ALA A 162 -4.91 9.97 -15.09
C ALA A 162 -5.35 9.96 -13.62
N LEU A 163 -4.54 9.41 -12.70
CA LEU A 163 -4.81 9.47 -11.27
C LEU A 163 -4.38 10.80 -10.68
N GLN A 164 -3.30 11.41 -11.18
CA GLN A 164 -2.80 12.72 -10.74
C GLN A 164 -3.81 13.84 -10.99
N LEU A 165 -4.60 13.73 -12.07
CA LEU A 165 -5.61 14.71 -12.48
C LEU A 165 -6.93 14.59 -11.71
N LEU A 166 -7.14 13.52 -10.94
CA LEU A 166 -8.31 13.38 -10.07
C LEU A 166 -8.06 14.18 -8.79
N HIS A 167 -8.72 15.33 -8.67
CA HIS A 167 -8.86 16.03 -7.39
C HIS A 167 -9.50 15.10 -6.37
N SER A 168 -9.04 15.16 -5.12
CA SER A 168 -9.64 14.34 -4.06
C SER A 168 -11.14 14.72 -3.96
N THR A 169 -12.02 13.71 -3.92
CA THR A 169 -13.46 14.00 -3.75
C THR A 169 -13.77 14.56 -2.37
N VAL A 170 -12.84 14.36 -1.42
CA VAL A 170 -12.87 14.89 -0.06
C VAL A 170 -12.71 16.43 -0.06
N ASP A 171 -11.74 16.97 -0.82
CA ASP A 171 -11.56 18.43 -0.96
C ASP A 171 -12.76 19.10 -1.65
N TYR A 172 -13.45 18.39 -2.56
CA TYR A 172 -14.66 18.92 -3.21
C TYR A 172 -15.83 19.00 -2.23
N ALA A 173 -16.00 18.00 -1.37
CA ALA A 173 -17.03 18.02 -0.33
C ALA A 173 -16.75 19.11 0.73
N GLU A 174 -15.47 19.33 1.07
CA GLU A 174 -15.08 20.35 2.06
C GLU A 174 -15.21 21.79 1.53
N ASN A 175 -14.93 22.02 0.23
CA ASN A 175 -15.12 23.32 -0.41
C ASN A 175 -16.59 23.70 -0.67
N LEU A 176 -17.50 22.73 -0.71
CA LEU A 176 -18.95 23.02 -0.83
C LEU A 176 -19.63 23.31 0.51
N VAL A 177 -18.96 23.03 1.63
CA VAL A 177 -19.47 23.24 2.99
C VAL A 177 -18.93 24.54 3.62
N ARG A 178 -18.04 25.26 2.92
CA ARG A 178 -17.57 26.60 3.30
C ARG A 178 -18.27 27.71 2.53
#